data_AF-A0A9P1M5V7-F1
#
_entry.id   AF-A0A9P1M5V7-F1
#
_cell.length_a   1.000
_cell.length_b   1.000
_cell.length_c   1.000
_cell.angle_alpha   90.00
_cell.angle_beta   90.00
_cell.angle_gamma   90.00
#
_symmetry.space_group_name_H-M   'P 1'
#
loop_
_entity.id
_entity.type
_entity.pdbx_description
1 polymer ?
#
loop_
_entity_poly.entity_id
_entity_poly.type
_entity_poly.pdbx_seq_one_letter_code
_entity_poly.pdbx_strand_id
1 'polypeptide(L)'
;MGVVHSAYNYVFPPDPVEIYNPGLEDRINHANDAVESAFQDMSETFAAMKSLMRKTQSDWDTYSKPLAKSCQGIRKELVRLAHASPQCLDAQERILPLLFKKRAKTGGEIEGCARGDLPFAMVPSKCQCIAGNEAKGCDSEVDADHVLRCSHLRRRILPAMKLDQLYEGDGDCNISKEASFNKSLLQDEEPRDFEVRASMPTLPLDPLPKQDLRQRRAGFL
;
A
#
# COMPACT_ATOMS: atom_id res chain seq x y z
N MET A 1 -24.01 -94.20 -29.24
CA MET A 1 -24.29 -92.75 -29.26
C MET A 1 -24.97 -92.43 -27.93
N GLY A 2 -24.35 -91.87 -26.90
CA GLY A 2 -23.26 -90.91 -26.86
C GLY A 2 -23.81 -89.53 -26.48
N VAL A 3 -24.34 -89.36 -25.26
CA VAL A 3 -24.59 -88.04 -24.67
C VAL A 3 -24.22 -88.10 -23.19
N VAL A 4 -22.98 -87.72 -22.87
CA VAL A 4 -22.51 -87.53 -21.50
C VAL A 4 -23.05 -86.18 -21.04
N HIS A 5 -24.00 -86.19 -20.09
CA HIS A 5 -24.41 -84.96 -19.41
C HIS A 5 -23.30 -84.55 -18.44
N SER A 6 -22.53 -83.54 -18.83
CA SER A 6 -21.55 -82.88 -17.97
C SER A 6 -22.29 -82.11 -16.88
N ALA A 7 -22.26 -82.63 -15.65
CA ALA A 7 -22.71 -81.88 -14.49
C ALA A 7 -21.68 -80.78 -14.21
N TYR A 8 -21.96 -79.55 -14.63
CA TYR A 8 -21.22 -78.39 -14.17
C TYR A 8 -21.50 -78.22 -12.67
N ASN A 9 -20.51 -78.55 -11.84
CA ASN A 9 -20.48 -78.15 -10.44
C ASN A 9 -20.47 -76.61 -10.38
N TYR A 10 -21.63 -76.01 -10.15
CA TYR A 10 -21.72 -74.61 -9.73
C TYR A 10 -21.11 -74.52 -8.33
N VAL A 11 -19.85 -74.13 -8.26
CA VAL A 11 -19.23 -73.68 -7.01
C VAL A 11 -19.86 -72.32 -6.73
N PHE A 12 -20.76 -72.27 -5.74
CA PHE A 12 -21.24 -71.00 -5.20
C PHE A 12 -20.01 -70.16 -4.81
N PRO A 13 -19.90 -68.90 -5.24
CA PRO A 13 -18.86 -68.02 -4.71
C PRO A 13 -19.02 -67.99 -3.18
N PRO A 14 -17.93 -68.09 -2.40
CA PRO A 14 -18.03 -67.99 -0.95
C PRO A 14 -18.73 -66.68 -0.60
N ASP A 15 -19.62 -66.72 0.40
CA ASP A 15 -20.25 -65.51 0.94
C ASP A 15 -19.17 -64.44 1.17
N PRO A 16 -19.44 -63.17 0.84
CA PRO A 16 -18.48 -62.11 1.09
C PRO A 16 -18.11 -62.15 2.58
N VAL A 17 -16.84 -62.40 2.86
CA VAL A 17 -16.32 -62.40 4.22
C VAL A 17 -16.49 -60.98 4.75
N GLU A 18 -17.49 -60.76 5.61
CA GLU A 18 -17.60 -59.55 6.39
C GLU A 18 -16.38 -59.49 7.31
N ILE A 19 -15.37 -58.73 6.89
CA ILE A 19 -14.24 -58.38 7.74
C ILE A 19 -14.76 -57.34 8.75
N TYR A 20 -15.41 -57.82 9.81
CA TYR A 20 -15.77 -56.98 10.94
C TYR A 20 -14.50 -56.63 11.71
N ASN A 21 -13.95 -55.44 11.44
CA ASN A 21 -12.85 -54.87 12.20
C ASN A 21 -13.42 -53.78 13.12
N PRO A 22 -13.75 -54.11 14.38
CA PRO A 22 -14.44 -53.20 15.29
C PRO A 22 -13.66 -51.91 15.60
N GLY A 23 -12.36 -51.85 15.29
CA GLY A 23 -11.55 -50.64 15.45
C GLY A 23 -11.42 -49.80 14.17
N LEU A 24 -11.92 -50.26 13.02
CA LEU A 24 -11.80 -49.53 11.76
C LEU A 24 -12.80 -48.37 11.69
N GLU A 25 -14.03 -48.59 12.16
CA GLU A 25 -15.06 -47.55 12.21
C GLU A 25 -14.65 -46.41 13.13
N ASP A 26 -14.15 -46.71 14.34
CA ASP A 26 -13.63 -45.72 15.28
C ASP A 26 -12.46 -44.92 14.70
N ARG A 27 -11.56 -45.57 13.95
CA ARG A 27 -10.44 -44.89 13.29
C ARG A 27 -10.88 -43.99 12.14
N ILE A 28 -11.88 -44.42 11.37
CA ILE A 28 -12.46 -43.62 10.29
C ILE A 28 -13.16 -42.39 10.90
N ASN A 29 -13.96 -42.58 11.95
CA ASN A 29 -14.65 -41.49 12.63
C ASN A 29 -13.65 -40.49 13.22
N HIS A 30 -12.61 -40.98 13.90
CA HIS A 30 -11.56 -40.12 14.45
C HIS A 30 -10.80 -39.35 13.37
N ALA A 31 -10.50 -39.98 12.22
CA ALA A 31 -9.85 -39.32 11.10
C ALA A 31 -10.77 -38.25 10.47
N ASN A 32 -12.06 -38.54 10.33
CA ASN A 32 -13.06 -37.59 9.83
C ASN A 32 -13.19 -36.39 10.78
N ASP A 33 -13.27 -36.62 12.09
CA ASP A 33 -13.35 -35.55 13.09
C ASP A 33 -12.10 -34.65 13.07
N ALA A 34 -10.91 -35.24 12.94
CA ALA A 34 -9.67 -34.49 12.84
C ALA A 34 -9.60 -33.62 11.56
N VAL A 35 -10.05 -34.15 10.43
CA VAL A 35 -10.13 -33.41 9.17
C VAL A 35 -11.16 -32.28 9.26
N GLU A 36 -12.34 -32.54 9.82
CA GLU A 36 -13.38 -31.55 10.01
C GLU A 36 -12.91 -30.40 10.93
N SER A 37 -12.26 -30.74 12.05
CA SER A 37 -11.64 -29.74 12.94
C SER A 37 -10.61 -28.89 12.23
N ALA A 38 -9.73 -29.49 11.41
CA ALA A 38 -8.73 -28.75 10.66
C ALA A 38 -9.35 -27.81 9.61
N PHE A 39 -10.44 -28.23 8.96
CA PHE A 39 -11.19 -27.37 8.03
C PHE A 39 -11.86 -26.20 8.75
N GLN A 40 -12.40 -26.42 9.94
CA GLN A 40 -13.00 -25.36 10.76
C GLN A 40 -11.94 -24.33 11.16
N ASP A 41 -10.78 -24.77 11.66
CA ASP A 41 -9.67 -23.89 12.04
C ASP A 41 -9.17 -23.05 10.85
N MET A 42 -9.03 -23.66 9.67
CA MET A 42 -8.68 -22.95 8.44
C MET A 42 -9.72 -21.90 8.06
N SER A 43 -11.01 -22.25 8.17
CA SER A 43 -12.12 -21.37 7.83
C SER A 43 -12.18 -20.15 8.75
N GLU A 44 -11.97 -20.35 10.05
CA GLU A 44 -11.89 -19.29 11.04
C GLU A 44 -10.69 -18.38 10.80
N THR A 45 -9.51 -18.96 10.56
CA THR A 45 -8.29 -18.20 10.24
C THR A 45 -8.47 -17.37 8.97
N PHE A 46 -9.06 -17.95 7.93
CA PHE A 46 -9.36 -17.23 6.69
C PHE A 46 -10.35 -16.08 6.92
N ALA A 47 -11.39 -16.29 7.74
CA ALA A 47 -12.34 -15.23 8.09
C ALA A 47 -11.66 -14.09 8.87
N ALA A 48 -10.79 -14.41 9.82
CA ALA A 48 -10.00 -13.43 10.57
C ALA A 48 -9.08 -12.62 9.65
N MET A 49 -8.35 -13.29 8.75
CA MET A 49 -7.45 -12.63 7.79
C MET A 49 -8.23 -11.71 6.84
N LYS A 50 -9.38 -12.14 6.34
CA LYS A 50 -10.26 -11.33 5.50
C LYS A 50 -10.77 -10.09 6.24
N SER A 51 -11.11 -10.22 7.52
CA SER A 51 -11.51 -9.10 8.37
C SER A 51 -10.38 -8.08 8.55
N LEU A 52 -9.16 -8.57 8.82
CA LEU A 52 -7.98 -7.73 8.97
C LEU A 52 -7.67 -6.98 7.67
N MET A 53 -7.67 -7.67 6.53
CA MET A 53 -7.45 -7.04 5.22
C MET A 53 -8.49 -5.94 4.93
N ARG A 54 -9.76 -6.16 5.25
CA ARG A 54 -10.82 -5.15 5.10
C ARG A 54 -10.56 -3.94 5.99
N LYS A 55 -10.13 -4.15 7.24
CA LYS A 55 -9.79 -3.06 8.17
C LYS A 55 -8.61 -2.24 7.64
N THR A 56 -7.53 -2.89 7.22
CA THR A 56 -6.36 -2.20 6.64
C THR A 56 -6.73 -1.42 5.38
N GLN A 57 -7.56 -1.99 4.51
CA GLN A 57 -8.06 -1.28 3.33
C GLN A 57 -8.89 -0.05 3.72
N SER A 58 -9.77 -0.20 4.72
CA SER A 58 -10.58 0.91 5.24
C SER A 58 -9.70 2.02 5.84
N ASP A 59 -8.68 1.66 6.62
CA ASP A 59 -7.74 2.61 7.22
C ASP A 59 -6.92 3.33 6.14
N TRP A 60 -6.48 2.60 5.10
CA TRP A 60 -5.81 3.18 3.95
C TRP A 60 -6.70 4.20 3.22
N ASP A 61 -7.95 3.84 2.91
CA ASP A 61 -8.88 4.72 2.21
C ASP A 61 -9.27 5.95 3.04
N THR A 62 -9.33 5.80 4.37
CA THR A 62 -9.73 6.87 5.29
C THR A 62 -8.60 7.85 5.59
N TYR A 63 -7.38 7.36 5.81
CA TYR A 63 -6.27 8.18 6.33
C TYR A 63 -5.15 8.37 5.32
N SER A 64 -4.58 7.26 4.81
CA SER A 64 -3.37 7.30 3.99
C SER A 64 -3.62 7.88 2.60
N LYS A 65 -4.74 7.54 1.98
CA LYS A 65 -5.08 7.99 0.62
C LYS A 65 -5.34 9.50 0.53
N PRO A 66 -6.11 10.15 1.43
CA PRO A 66 -6.21 11.60 1.48
C PRO A 66 -4.87 12.29 1.71
N LEU A 67 -4.06 11.75 2.63
CA LEU A 67 -2.72 12.28 2.91
C LEU A 67 -1.81 12.22 1.67
N ALA A 68 -1.74 11.05 1.02
CA ALA A 68 -0.97 10.87 -0.22
C ALA A 68 -1.41 11.86 -1.31
N LYS A 69 -2.72 12.09 -1.46
CA LYS A 69 -3.27 13.05 -2.41
C LYS A 69 -2.84 14.50 -2.08
N SER A 70 -2.91 14.89 -0.81
CA SER A 70 -2.46 16.22 -0.35
C SER A 70 -0.97 16.42 -0.57
N CYS A 71 -0.15 15.43 -0.21
CA CYS A 71 1.30 15.44 -0.43
C CYS A 71 1.68 15.52 -1.90
N GLN A 72 0.97 14.80 -2.77
CA GLN A 72 1.15 14.91 -4.23
C GLN A 72 0.71 16.29 -4.75
N GLY A 73 -0.36 16.85 -4.20
CA GLY A 73 -0.84 18.20 -4.52
C GLY A 73 0.21 19.26 -4.21
N ILE A 74 0.77 19.25 -2.99
CA ILE A 74 1.84 20.17 -2.56
C ILE A 74 3.04 20.04 -3.50
N ARG A 75 3.50 18.81 -3.77
CA ARG A 75 4.63 18.56 -4.68
C ARG A 75 4.38 19.14 -6.07
N LYS A 76 3.18 18.94 -6.61
CA LYS A 76 2.81 19.45 -7.94
C LYS A 76 2.84 20.98 -7.99
N GLU A 77 2.31 21.64 -6.98
CA GLU A 77 2.33 23.10 -6.91
C GLU A 77 3.74 23.64 -6.70
N LEU A 78 4.58 22.98 -5.89
CA LEU A 78 6.00 23.34 -5.77
C LEU A 78 6.75 23.22 -7.08
N VAL A 79 6.52 22.16 -7.85
CA VAL A 79 7.12 21.99 -9.19
C VAL A 79 6.64 23.09 -10.14
N ARG A 80 5.34 23.44 -10.14
CA ARG A 80 4.80 24.55 -10.93
C ARG A 80 5.45 25.88 -10.57
N LEU A 81 5.58 26.16 -9.27
CA LEU A 81 6.25 27.36 -8.76
C LEU A 81 7.73 27.40 -9.16
N ALA A 82 8.42 26.26 -9.12
CA ALA A 82 9.81 26.15 -9.57
C ALA A 82 9.94 26.48 -11.06
N HIS A 83 9.03 25.99 -11.91
CA HIS A 83 9.01 26.32 -13.34
C HIS A 83 8.67 27.80 -13.62
N ALA A 84 7.85 28.44 -12.80
CA ALA A 84 7.51 29.87 -12.92
C ALA A 84 8.59 30.80 -12.31
N SER A 85 9.50 30.26 -11.50
CA SER A 85 10.55 31.02 -10.80
C SER A 85 11.42 31.90 -11.72
N PRO A 86 11.87 31.44 -12.91
CA PRO A 86 12.64 32.28 -13.83
C PRO A 86 11.84 33.48 -14.36
N GLN A 87 10.54 33.30 -14.60
CA GLN A 87 9.67 34.38 -15.08
C GLN A 87 9.47 35.44 -14.00
N CYS A 88 9.34 35.04 -12.74
CA CYS A 88 9.27 35.97 -11.62
C CYS A 88 10.58 36.77 -11.46
N LEU A 89 11.73 36.10 -11.60
CA LEU A 89 13.04 36.75 -11.57
C LEU A 89 13.19 37.79 -12.69
N ASP A 90 12.91 37.40 -13.93
CA ASP A 90 12.97 38.30 -15.09
C ASP A 90 11.99 39.47 -14.91
N ALA A 91 10.79 39.21 -14.39
CA ALA A 91 9.83 40.24 -14.07
C ALA A 91 10.35 41.24 -13.02
N GLN A 92 10.99 40.75 -11.95
CA GLN A 92 11.53 41.59 -10.87
C GLN A 92 12.75 42.41 -11.33
N GLU A 93 13.68 41.78 -12.06
CA GLU A 93 15.00 42.36 -12.35
C GLU A 93 15.04 43.14 -13.66
N ARG A 94 14.19 42.80 -14.64
CA ARG A 94 14.23 43.41 -15.99
C ARG A 94 12.94 44.13 -16.34
N ILE A 95 11.78 43.50 -16.15
CA ILE A 95 10.51 44.09 -16.60
C ILE A 95 10.02 45.20 -15.67
N LEU A 96 10.07 44.99 -14.36
CA LEU A 96 9.58 45.96 -13.39
C LEU A 96 10.34 47.30 -13.47
N PRO A 97 11.68 47.35 -13.59
CA PRO A 97 12.40 48.58 -13.85
C PRO A 97 11.96 49.29 -15.14
N LEU A 98 11.66 48.54 -16.21
CA LEU A 98 11.15 49.13 -17.46
C LEU A 98 9.75 49.74 -17.27
N LEU A 99 8.90 49.11 -16.44
CA LEU A 99 7.58 49.64 -16.10
C LEU A 99 7.68 50.95 -15.31
N PHE A 100 8.61 51.05 -14.34
CA PHE A 100 8.87 52.31 -13.65
C PHE A 100 9.37 53.41 -14.61
N LYS A 101 10.30 53.09 -15.53
CA LYS A 101 10.76 54.03 -16.56
C LYS A 101 9.64 54.51 -17.46
N LYS A 102 8.69 53.63 -17.80
CA LYS A 102 7.51 53.95 -18.60
C LYS A 102 6.57 54.86 -17.79
N ARG A 103 6.28 54.51 -16.54
CA ARG A 103 5.44 55.31 -15.63
C ARG A 103 6.00 56.73 -15.45
N ALA A 104 7.30 56.89 -15.31
CA ALA A 104 7.93 58.21 -15.22
C ALA A 104 7.68 59.11 -16.45
N LYS A 105 7.41 58.53 -17.62
CA LYS A 105 7.17 59.26 -18.88
C LYS A 105 5.68 59.46 -19.17
N THR A 106 4.87 58.42 -18.98
CA THR A 106 3.47 58.39 -19.42
C THR A 106 2.47 58.40 -18.28
N GLY A 107 2.93 58.33 -17.03
CA GLY A 107 2.09 58.05 -15.87
C GLY A 107 1.54 56.62 -15.88
N GLY A 108 0.60 56.35 -14.97
CA GLY A 108 -0.10 55.08 -14.82
C GLY A 108 0.25 54.32 -13.55
N GLU A 109 -0.48 53.25 -13.27
CA GLU A 109 -0.27 52.40 -12.10
C GLU A 109 0.45 51.11 -12.49
N ILE A 110 1.29 50.61 -11.59
CA ILE A 110 1.99 49.33 -11.75
C ILE A 110 1.44 48.41 -10.66
N GLU A 111 0.83 47.31 -11.10
CA GLU A 111 0.23 46.30 -10.24
C GLU A 111 1.18 45.12 -9.99
N GLY A 112 0.84 44.29 -9.00
CA GLY A 112 1.53 43.02 -8.74
C GLY A 112 2.59 43.06 -7.65
N CYS A 113 2.85 44.23 -7.04
CA CYS A 113 3.64 44.31 -5.81
C CYS A 113 2.84 43.91 -4.58
N ALA A 114 3.55 43.63 -3.51
CA ALA A 114 2.97 43.45 -2.19
C ALA A 114 3.94 43.93 -1.13
N ARG A 115 3.38 44.18 0.06
CA ARG A 115 4.18 44.36 1.27
C ARG A 115 4.26 43.05 2.04
N GLY A 116 5.47 42.74 2.51
CA GLY A 116 5.77 41.56 3.31
C GLY A 116 5.79 41.86 4.81
N ASP A 117 4.80 42.62 5.30
CA ASP A 117 4.72 43.06 6.71
C ASP A 117 4.38 41.90 7.66
N LEU A 118 3.84 40.80 7.13
CA LEU A 118 3.49 39.60 7.88
C LEU A 118 4.31 38.39 7.42
N PRO A 119 4.69 37.48 8.34
CA PRO A 119 5.60 36.36 8.03
C PRO A 119 5.03 35.35 7.02
N PHE A 120 3.71 35.18 6.97
CA PHE A 120 3.03 34.23 6.08
C PHE A 120 1.94 34.86 5.22
N ALA A 121 1.82 36.18 5.23
CA ALA A 121 0.81 36.89 4.47
C ALA A 121 1.44 38.06 3.70
N MET A 122 0.95 38.25 2.48
CA MET A 122 1.30 39.37 1.63
C MET A 122 0.08 40.25 1.48
N VAL A 123 0.24 41.55 1.76
CA VAL A 123 -0.81 42.53 1.49
C VAL A 123 -0.58 43.05 0.07
N PRO A 124 -1.50 42.82 -0.88
CA PRO A 124 -1.37 43.36 -2.23
C PRO A 124 -1.26 44.89 -2.18
N SER A 125 -0.28 45.43 -2.91
CA SER A 125 -0.05 46.86 -2.97
C SER A 125 0.31 47.28 -4.40
N LYS A 126 0.15 48.59 -4.68
CA LYS A 126 0.67 49.17 -5.91
C LYS A 126 2.19 49.24 -5.80
N CYS A 127 2.90 48.99 -6.89
CA CYS A 127 4.36 49.14 -6.91
C CYS A 127 4.72 50.61 -6.78
N GLN A 128 5.46 50.98 -5.75
CA GLN A 128 5.87 52.36 -5.48
C GLN A 128 7.40 52.44 -5.45
N CYS A 129 7.92 53.56 -5.91
CA CYS A 129 9.35 53.86 -5.83
C CYS A 129 9.55 54.99 -4.82
N ILE A 130 9.44 54.67 -3.53
CA ILE A 130 9.48 55.68 -2.46
C ILE A 130 10.90 56.21 -2.27
N ALA A 131 11.88 55.31 -2.27
CA ALA A 131 13.30 55.63 -2.39
C ALA A 131 13.75 55.30 -3.81
N GLY A 132 14.65 56.10 -4.39
CA GLY A 132 15.18 55.90 -5.75
C GLY A 132 14.51 56.76 -6.84
N ASN A 133 14.93 56.55 -8.08
CA ASN A 133 14.49 57.31 -9.24
C ASN A 133 13.72 56.44 -10.24
N GLU A 134 12.44 56.75 -10.46
CA GLU A 134 11.60 56.02 -11.42
C GLU A 134 12.13 56.08 -12.86
N ALA A 135 12.72 57.21 -13.29
CA ALA A 135 13.29 57.36 -14.62
C ALA A 135 14.52 56.46 -14.84
N LYS A 136 15.15 56.00 -13.76
CA LYS A 136 16.23 54.99 -13.79
C LYS A 136 15.75 53.56 -13.58
N GLY A 137 14.46 53.37 -13.31
CA GLY A 137 13.84 52.06 -13.07
C GLY A 137 13.71 51.68 -11.60
N CYS A 138 13.68 52.68 -10.72
CA CYS A 138 13.67 52.52 -9.27
C CYS A 138 14.95 51.87 -8.72
N ASP A 139 16.05 52.62 -8.75
CA ASP A 139 17.37 52.26 -8.23
C ASP A 139 17.47 52.41 -6.69
N SER A 140 16.51 51.83 -5.98
CA SER A 140 16.45 51.86 -4.52
C SER A 140 17.14 50.65 -3.90
N GLU A 141 17.89 50.86 -2.81
CA GLU A 141 18.33 49.77 -1.93
C GLU A 141 17.21 49.32 -0.96
N VAL A 142 16.14 50.11 -0.82
CA VAL A 142 15.01 49.79 0.06
C VAL A 142 13.99 48.95 -0.69
N ASP A 143 14.09 47.64 -0.52
CA ASP A 143 13.26 46.59 -1.16
C ASP A 143 11.75 46.64 -0.82
N ALA A 144 11.29 47.51 0.09
CA ALA A 144 9.95 47.34 0.68
C ALA A 144 8.78 47.62 -0.27
N ASP A 145 8.91 48.54 -1.23
CA ASP A 145 7.77 49.06 -2.00
C ASP A 145 7.75 48.70 -3.50
N HIS A 146 8.83 48.09 -4.00
CA HIS A 146 8.98 47.72 -5.41
C HIS A 146 9.31 46.22 -5.60
N VAL A 147 8.85 45.38 -4.66
CA VAL A 147 9.01 43.93 -4.75
C VAL A 147 7.71 43.25 -5.16
N LEU A 148 7.80 42.40 -6.17
CA LEU A 148 6.67 41.63 -6.70
C LEU A 148 6.20 40.60 -5.67
N ARG A 149 4.89 40.31 -5.69
CA ARG A 149 4.29 39.22 -4.90
C ARG A 149 5.03 37.90 -5.05
N CYS A 150 5.40 37.56 -6.28
CA CYS A 150 6.09 36.31 -6.57
C CYS A 150 7.50 36.26 -5.92
N SER A 151 8.18 37.41 -5.81
CA SER A 151 9.48 37.54 -5.16
C SER A 151 9.36 37.33 -3.65
N HIS A 152 8.34 37.90 -3.02
CA HIS A 152 8.02 37.68 -1.60
C HIS A 152 7.69 36.21 -1.32
N LEU A 153 6.85 35.59 -2.16
CA LEU A 153 6.50 34.18 -2.03
C LEU A 153 7.76 33.31 -2.03
N ARG A 154 8.68 33.55 -2.97
CA ARG A 154 9.88 32.73 -3.14
C ARG A 154 10.96 32.98 -2.09
N ARG A 155 11.21 34.24 -1.72
CA ARG A 155 12.32 34.60 -0.82
C ARG A 155 11.94 34.53 0.67
N ARG A 156 10.65 34.70 1.02
CA ARG A 156 10.19 34.74 2.42
C ARG A 156 9.29 33.57 2.76
N ILE A 157 8.18 33.40 2.04
CA ILE A 157 7.11 32.49 2.46
C ILE A 157 7.51 31.03 2.27
N LEU A 158 7.93 30.63 1.06
CA LEU A 158 8.26 29.23 0.78
C LEU A 158 9.39 28.69 1.68
N PRO A 159 10.49 29.44 1.93
CA PRO A 159 11.51 28.99 2.88
C PRO A 159 10.99 28.91 4.33
N ALA A 160 10.14 29.86 4.75
CA ALA A 160 9.58 29.86 6.10
C ALA A 160 8.62 28.69 6.35
N MET A 161 7.98 28.17 5.30
CA MET A 161 7.08 27.02 5.40
C MET A 161 7.80 25.67 5.56
N LYS A 162 9.12 25.61 5.35
CA LYS A 162 9.94 24.39 5.52
C LYS A 162 9.31 23.14 4.89
N LEU A 163 8.83 23.28 3.65
CA LEU A 163 8.08 22.23 2.95
C LEU A 163 8.93 21.02 2.59
N ASP A 164 10.25 21.17 2.63
CA ASP A 164 11.24 20.10 2.56
C ASP A 164 11.07 19.07 3.69
N GLN A 165 10.80 19.54 4.92
CA GLN A 165 10.63 18.66 6.09
C GLN A 165 9.45 17.70 5.95
N LEU A 166 8.43 18.05 5.16
CA LEU A 166 7.31 17.15 4.88
C LEU A 166 7.76 15.86 4.17
N TYR A 167 8.85 15.91 3.41
CA TYR A 167 9.33 14.79 2.61
C TYR A 167 10.61 14.14 3.15
N GLU A 168 11.13 14.62 4.28
CA GLU A 168 12.26 13.99 4.99
C GLU A 168 11.84 12.68 5.67
N GLY A 169 12.80 11.91 6.21
CA GLY A 169 12.59 10.56 6.74
C GLY A 169 11.41 10.39 7.71
N ASP A 170 11.14 11.41 8.53
CA ASP A 170 10.04 11.43 9.51
C ASP A 170 8.88 12.36 9.11
N GLY A 171 8.88 12.88 7.88
CA GLY A 171 7.87 13.82 7.39
C GLY A 171 6.54 13.15 7.04
N ASP A 172 5.44 13.88 7.21
CA ASP A 172 4.07 13.38 6.93
C ASP A 172 3.87 12.89 5.48
N CYS A 173 4.66 13.40 4.55
CA CYS A 173 4.63 13.02 3.13
C CYS A 173 5.67 11.97 2.76
N ASN A 174 6.45 11.46 3.72
CA ASN A 174 7.28 10.30 3.52
C ASN A 174 6.46 9.01 3.73
N ILE A 175 5.94 8.47 2.64
CA ILE A 175 5.30 7.15 2.61
C ILE A 175 6.41 6.10 2.64
N SER A 176 7.06 5.97 3.81
CA SER A 176 8.15 5.04 4.01
C SER A 176 7.65 3.62 4.23
N LYS A 177 8.48 2.61 3.94
CA LYS A 177 8.12 1.19 4.17
C LYS A 177 7.85 0.87 5.65
N GLU A 178 8.36 1.71 6.55
CA GLU A 178 8.21 1.59 8.01
C GLU A 178 6.87 2.18 8.52
N ALA A 179 6.12 2.88 7.67
CA ALA A 179 4.82 3.44 8.05
C ALA A 179 3.86 2.33 8.48
N SER A 180 3.03 2.58 9.50
CA SER A 180 2.17 1.57 10.14
C SER A 180 1.26 0.81 9.16
N PHE A 181 0.80 1.46 8.09
CA PHE A 181 -0.02 0.85 7.03
C PHE A 181 0.79 0.02 6.01
N ASN A 182 2.11 0.19 5.96
CA ASN A 182 3.04 -0.61 5.16
C ASN A 182 3.66 -1.77 5.96
N LYS A 183 3.50 -1.79 7.29
CA LYS A 183 3.92 -2.91 8.13
C LYS A 183 3.18 -4.18 7.72
N SER A 184 3.88 -5.30 7.79
CA SER A 184 3.28 -6.62 7.59
C SER A 184 2.05 -6.76 8.48
N LEU A 185 0.97 -7.30 7.92
CA LEU A 185 -0.24 -7.62 8.68
C LEU A 185 0.03 -8.66 9.76
N LEU A 186 1.08 -9.46 9.56
CA LEU A 186 1.61 -10.41 10.52
C LEU A 186 2.74 -9.74 11.31
N GLN A 187 2.71 -9.85 12.63
CA GLN A 187 3.82 -9.42 13.47
C GLN A 187 5.07 -10.27 13.19
N ASP A 188 6.28 -9.76 13.43
CA ASP A 188 7.52 -10.47 13.10
C ASP A 188 7.68 -11.82 13.84
N GLU A 189 6.93 -12.03 14.92
CA GLU A 189 6.88 -13.28 15.71
C GLU A 189 5.77 -14.24 15.29
N GLU A 190 4.88 -13.86 14.37
CA GLU A 190 3.83 -14.75 13.87
C GLU A 190 4.40 -15.68 12.79
N PRO A 191 4.10 -17.00 12.85
CA PRO A 191 4.66 -17.97 11.92
C PRO A 191 4.29 -17.58 10.49
N ARG A 192 5.32 -17.28 9.69
CA ARG A 192 5.20 -16.99 8.25
C ARG A 192 4.90 -18.25 7.44
N ASP A 193 5.20 -19.39 8.06
CA ASP A 193 4.85 -20.70 7.58
C ASP A 193 3.47 -21.00 8.15
N PHE A 194 2.42 -20.80 7.34
CA PHE A 194 1.10 -21.37 7.60
C PHE A 194 1.17 -22.89 7.41
N GLU A 195 2.13 -23.54 8.08
CA GLU A 195 2.04 -24.96 8.33
C GLU A 195 0.89 -25.12 9.30
N VAL A 196 -0.25 -25.53 8.74
CA VAL A 196 -1.31 -26.19 9.48
C VAL A 196 -0.57 -27.22 10.32
N ARG A 197 -0.50 -27.02 11.63
CA ARG A 197 -0.07 -28.09 12.53
C ARG A 197 -1.12 -29.16 12.37
N ALA A 198 -0.88 -30.04 11.41
CA ALA A 198 -1.48 -31.35 11.41
C ALA A 198 -0.91 -32.03 12.65
N SER A 199 -1.50 -31.74 13.81
CA SER A 199 -1.66 -32.78 14.82
C SER A 199 -2.69 -33.78 14.26
N MET A 200 -2.42 -34.33 13.09
CA MET A 200 -2.94 -35.63 12.77
C MET A 200 -2.27 -36.54 13.79
N PRO A 201 -3.00 -37.16 14.72
CA PRO A 201 -2.42 -38.24 15.48
C PRO A 201 -1.88 -39.22 14.44
N THR A 202 -0.57 -39.46 14.48
CA THR A 202 0.06 -40.53 13.69
C THR A 202 -0.61 -41.81 14.16
N LEU A 203 -1.71 -42.20 13.50
CA LEU A 203 -2.33 -43.49 13.74
C LEU A 203 -1.21 -44.50 13.50
N PRO A 204 -0.85 -45.34 14.48
CA PRO A 204 0.04 -46.45 14.20
C PRO A 204 -0.65 -47.30 13.13
N LEU A 205 -0.18 -47.14 11.89
CA LEU A 205 -0.47 -48.06 10.81
C LEU A 205 0.34 -49.30 11.14
N ASP A 206 -0.22 -50.18 11.97
CA ASP A 206 0.26 -51.55 12.02
C ASP A 206 0.27 -52.06 10.58
N PRO A 207 1.40 -52.58 10.09
CA PRO A 207 1.47 -53.11 8.74
C PRO A 207 0.41 -54.19 8.64
N LEU A 208 -0.52 -54.01 7.69
CA LEU A 208 -1.50 -55.02 7.34
C LEU A 208 -0.78 -56.37 7.24
N PRO A 209 -1.26 -57.44 7.90
CA PRO A 209 -0.61 -58.72 7.85
C PRO A 209 -0.45 -59.09 6.37
N LYS A 210 0.80 -59.25 5.93
CA LYS A 210 1.11 -59.69 4.57
C LYS A 210 0.45 -61.05 4.40
N GLN A 211 -0.74 -61.08 3.80
CA GLN A 211 -1.33 -62.33 3.36
C GLN A 211 -0.33 -62.93 2.37
N ASP A 212 0.23 -64.05 2.76
CA ASP A 212 1.29 -64.75 2.05
C ASP A 212 0.74 -65.24 0.71
N LEU A 213 0.90 -64.42 -0.33
CA LEU A 213 0.49 -64.70 -1.71
C LEU A 213 1.22 -65.91 -2.32
N ARG A 214 2.04 -66.64 -1.55
CA ARG A 214 2.75 -67.85 -1.98
C ARG A 214 2.00 -69.17 -1.74
N GLN A 215 0.92 -69.22 -0.95
CA GLN A 215 0.21 -70.49 -0.71
C GLN A 215 -0.86 -70.88 -1.75
N ARG A 216 -1.18 -70.03 -2.74
CA ARG A 216 -2.16 -70.37 -3.79
C ARG A 216 -1.59 -71.10 -5.03
N ARG A 217 -0.32 -71.51 -5.03
CA ARG A 217 0.30 -72.24 -6.16
C ARG A 217 0.62 -73.72 -5.91
N ALA A 218 0.21 -74.31 -4.79
CA ALA A 218 0.47 -75.72 -4.46
C ALA A 218 -0.81 -76.59 -4.38
N GLY A 219 -1.81 -76.31 -5.23
CA GLY A 219 -3.04 -77.10 -5.30
C GLY A 219 -3.62 -77.26 -6.71
N PHE A 220 -2.81 -77.04 -7.75
CA PHE A 220 -3.15 -77.30 -9.15
C PHE A 220 -1.97 -77.99 -9.84
N LEU A 221 -1.78 -79.27 -9.49
CA LEU A 221 -1.22 -80.30 -10.35
C LEU A 221 -2.09 -81.55 -10.17
#